data_AF-A0A428QJG6-F1
#
_entry.id   AF-A0A428QJG6-F1
#
_cell.length_a   1.000
_cell.length_b   1.000
_cell.length_c   1.000
_cell.angle_alpha   90.00
_cell.angle_beta   90.00
_cell.angle_gamma   90.00
#
_symmetry.space_group_name_H-M   'P 1'
#
loop_
_entity.id
_entity.type
_entity.pdbx_description
1 polymer ?
#
loop_
_entity_poly.entity_id
_entity_poly.type
_entity_poly.pdbx_seq_one_letter_code
_entity_poly.pdbx_strand_id
1 'polypeptide(L)'
;MTRQLTPSNITHQKKQLILRAKAATENGFETIGYFAAGVAAANHAGVRAPALNALSFGYVACRAAYNVAYVWLQADRRLCWVRSVVWTVGIGLITTLWVKAGNGMLAA
;
A
#
# COMPACT_ATOMS: atom_id res chain seq x y z
N MET A 1 20.17 1.30 30.20
CA MET A 1 21.07 1.99 29.24
C MET A 1 20.24 2.98 28.43
N THR A 2 19.93 4.14 29.00
CA THR A 2 19.18 5.22 28.35
C THR A 2 20.14 5.97 27.44
N ARG A 3 20.05 5.71 26.12
CA ARG A 3 20.87 6.38 25.11
C ARG A 3 20.53 7.88 25.14
N GLN A 4 21.43 8.69 25.70
CA GLN A 4 21.30 10.16 25.74
C GLN A 4 21.23 10.70 24.30
N LEU A 5 20.16 11.44 24.00
CA LEU A 5 19.87 11.96 22.67
C LEU A 5 20.67 13.25 22.43
N THR A 6 21.83 13.16 21.77
CA THR A 6 22.58 14.34 21.34
C THR A 6 21.87 15.06 20.17
N PRO A 7 21.98 16.40 20.06
CA PRO A 7 21.30 17.20 19.03
C PRO A 7 21.54 16.71 17.58
N SER A 8 22.74 16.20 17.30
CA SER A 8 23.09 15.63 15.98
C SER A 8 22.27 14.37 15.65
N ASN A 9 22.05 13.48 16.64
CA ASN A 9 21.28 12.26 16.46
C ASN A 9 19.80 12.55 16.17
N ILE A 10 19.21 13.58 16.79
CA ILE A 10 17.83 13.99 16.52
C ILE A 10 17.66 14.45 15.06
N THR A 11 18.61 15.23 14.54
CA THR A 11 18.59 15.69 13.14
C THR A 11 18.69 14.51 12.16
N HIS A 12 19.56 13.55 12.43
CA HIS A 12 19.68 12.35 11.59
C HIS A 12 18.41 11.49 11.60
N GLN A 13 17.79 11.26 12.75
CA GLN A 13 16.54 10.51 12.86
C GLN A 13 15.39 11.19 12.11
N LYS A 14 15.23 12.51 12.25
CA LYS A 14 14.23 13.29 11.52
C LYS A 14 14.44 13.21 10.01
N LYS A 15 15.68 13.30 9.53
CA LYS A 15 16.01 13.16 8.11
C LYS A 15 15.63 11.78 7.57
N GLN A 16 15.91 10.71 8.31
CA GLN A 16 15.51 9.35 7.91
C GLN A 16 13.99 9.19 7.86
N LEU A 17 13.25 9.76 8.81
CA LEU A 17 11.79 9.71 8.82
C LEU A 17 11.19 10.42 7.60
N ILE A 18 11.70 11.61 7.25
CA ILE A 18 11.26 12.34 6.05
C ILE A 18 11.56 11.56 4.77
N LEU A 19 12.76 10.96 4.66
CA LEU A 19 13.12 10.15 3.50
C LEU A 19 12.22 8.91 3.36
N ARG A 20 11.91 8.24 4.47
CA ARG A 20 10.98 7.09 4.50
C ARG A 20 9.57 7.50 4.09
N ALA A 21 9.07 8.62 4.59
CA ALA A 21 7.77 9.16 4.21
C ALA A 21 7.72 9.51 2.71
N LYS A 22 8.77 10.16 2.18
CA LYS A 22 8.88 10.46 0.75
C LYS A 22 8.83 9.19 -0.10
N ALA A 23 9.62 8.17 0.25
CA ALA A 23 9.64 6.90 -0.47
C ALA A 23 8.29 6.15 -0.40
N ALA A 24 7.59 6.20 0.72
CA ALA A 24 6.25 5.60 0.85
C ALA A 24 5.22 6.31 -0.04
N THR A 25 5.29 7.64 -0.15
CA THR A 25 4.43 8.43 -1.03
C THR A 25 4.71 8.16 -2.51
N GLU A 26 5.98 8.13 -2.91
CA GLU A 26 6.39 7.83 -4.29
C GLU A 26 5.87 6.46 -4.75
N ASN A 27 5.99 5.43 -3.90
CA ASN A 27 5.40 4.12 -4.17
C ASN A 27 3.85 4.14 -4.23
N GLY A 28 3.22 5.04 -3.48
CA GLY A 28 1.78 5.26 -3.58
C GLY A 28 1.38 5.79 -4.95
N PHE A 29 2.14 6.73 -5.50
CA PHE A 29 1.88 7.29 -6.83
C PHE A 29 2.06 6.27 -7.96
N GLU A 30 2.99 5.33 -7.83
CA GLU A 30 3.16 4.23 -8.81
C GLU A 30 1.94 3.29 -8.86
N THR A 31 1.27 3.09 -7.72
CA THR A 31 0.23 2.06 -7.57
C THR A 31 -1.20 2.61 -7.65
N ILE A 32 -1.41 3.89 -7.35
CA ILE A 32 -2.73 4.52 -7.33
C ILE A 32 -3.40 4.53 -8.71
N GLY A 33 -2.63 4.74 -9.79
CA GLY A 33 -3.17 4.69 -11.15
C GLY A 33 -3.69 3.29 -11.51
N TYR A 34 -2.92 2.25 -11.17
CA TYR A 34 -3.30 0.86 -11.41
C TYR A 34 -4.55 0.46 -10.62
N PHE A 35 -4.68 0.93 -9.39
CA PHE A 35 -5.88 0.74 -8.56
C PHE A 35 -7.10 1.47 -9.12
N ALA A 36 -6.99 2.78 -9.37
CA ALA A 36 -8.11 3.60 -9.83
C ALA A 36 -8.66 3.10 -11.17
N ALA A 37 -7.79 2.77 -12.11
CA ALA A 37 -8.17 2.19 -13.39
C ALA A 37 -8.83 0.80 -13.23
N GLY A 38 -8.33 -0.05 -12.32
CA GLY A 38 -8.93 -1.35 -12.03
C GLY A 38 -10.33 -1.24 -11.41
N VAL A 39 -10.55 -0.27 -10.53
CA VAL A 39 -11.88 0.02 -9.95
C VAL A 39 -12.84 0.53 -11.03
N ALA A 40 -12.39 1.45 -11.89
CA ALA A 40 -13.21 1.96 -12.99
C ALA A 40 -13.58 0.83 -13.97
N ALA A 41 -12.61 -0.01 -14.36
CA ALA A 41 -12.84 -1.15 -15.24
C ALA A 41 -13.81 -2.18 -14.63
N ALA A 42 -13.64 -2.52 -13.34
CA ALA A 42 -14.52 -3.47 -12.65
C ALA A 42 -15.95 -2.93 -12.50
N ASN A 43 -16.12 -1.62 -12.26
CA ASN A 43 -17.43 -0.99 -12.25
C ASN A 43 -18.07 -1.03 -13.64
N HIS A 44 -17.32 -0.70 -14.69
CA HIS A 44 -17.81 -0.72 -16.07
C HIS A 44 -18.22 -2.13 -16.51
N ALA A 45 -17.46 -3.15 -16.12
CA ALA A 45 -17.73 -4.56 -16.40
C ALA A 45 -18.89 -5.17 -15.59
N GLY A 46 -19.57 -4.39 -14.75
CA GLY A 46 -20.71 -4.87 -13.96
C GLY A 46 -20.34 -5.82 -12.82
N VAL A 47 -19.10 -5.78 -12.30
CA VAL A 47 -18.69 -6.61 -11.17
C VAL A 47 -19.57 -6.29 -9.95
N ARG A 48 -20.06 -7.32 -9.26
CA ARG A 48 -20.91 -7.18 -8.06
C ARG A 48 -20.30 -6.22 -7.03
N ALA A 49 -21.09 -5.21 -6.64
CA ALA A 49 -20.67 -4.16 -5.73
C ALA A 49 -20.06 -4.65 -4.39
N PRO A 50 -20.58 -5.70 -3.72
CA PRO A 50 -19.96 -6.19 -2.48
C PRO A 50 -18.52 -6.69 -2.69
N ALA A 51 -18.25 -7.37 -3.81
CA ALA A 51 -16.92 -7.89 -4.11
C ALA A 51 -15.96 -6.75 -4.49
N LEU A 52 -16.44 -5.79 -5.30
CA LEU A 52 -15.66 -4.61 -5.69
C LEU A 52 -15.30 -3.78 -4.45
N ASN A 53 -16.27 -3.50 -3.58
CA ASN A 53 -16.05 -2.71 -2.36
C ASN A 53 -15.11 -3.40 -1.39
N ALA A 54 -15.23 -4.73 -1.20
CA ALA A 54 -14.33 -5.49 -0.33
C ALA A 54 -12.88 -5.44 -0.84
N LEU A 55 -12.66 -5.60 -2.16
CA LEU A 55 -11.34 -5.52 -2.77
C LEU A 55 -10.75 -4.10 -2.66
N SER A 56 -11.55 -3.08 -2.93
CA SER A 56 -11.15 -1.68 -2.81
C SER A 56 -10.79 -1.30 -1.37
N PHE A 57 -11.62 -1.68 -0.41
CA PHE A 57 -11.36 -1.45 1.01
C PHE A 57 -10.11 -2.21 1.47
N GLY A 58 -9.97 -3.47 1.06
CA GLY A 58 -8.78 -4.28 1.35
C GLY A 58 -7.50 -3.62 0.83
N TYR A 59 -7.53 -3.06 -0.38
CA TYR A 59 -6.38 -2.34 -0.93
C TYR A 59 -6.04 -1.10 -0.10
N VAL A 60 -7.02 -0.26 0.22
CA VAL A 60 -6.81 0.93 1.05
C VAL A 60 -6.27 0.55 2.44
N ALA A 61 -6.79 -0.51 3.05
CA ALA A 61 -6.30 -1.04 4.33
C ALA A 61 -4.83 -1.51 4.21
N CYS A 62 -4.47 -2.21 3.14
CA CYS A 62 -3.08 -2.60 2.87
C CYS A 62 -2.18 -1.37 2.72
N ARG A 63 -2.63 -0.30 2.06
CA ARG A 63 -1.86 0.95 1.94
C ARG A 63 -1.66 1.64 3.28
N ALA A 64 -2.69 1.68 4.13
CA ALA A 64 -2.57 2.20 5.49
C ALA A 64 -1.56 1.37 6.31
N ALA A 65 -1.68 0.04 6.27
CA ALA A 65 -0.75 -0.87 6.93
C ALA A 65 0.69 -0.73 6.42
N TYR A 66 0.88 -0.57 5.10
CA TYR A 66 2.18 -0.35 4.48
C TYR A 66 2.82 0.95 4.98
N ASN A 67 2.06 2.06 5.01
CA ASN A 67 2.56 3.34 5.48
C ASN A 67 2.95 3.28 6.98
N VAL A 68 2.13 2.62 7.81
CA VAL A 68 2.44 2.40 9.22
C VAL A 68 3.72 1.56 9.38
N ALA A 69 3.82 0.45 8.64
CA ALA A 69 5.01 -0.41 8.66
C ALA A 69 6.28 0.34 8.21
N TYR A 70 6.17 1.21 7.21
CA TYR A 70 7.30 1.95 6.65
C TYR A 70 7.81 3.04 7.59
N VAL A 71 6.91 3.77 8.26
CA VAL A 71 7.28 4.91 9.11
C VAL A 71 7.68 4.47 10.52
N TRP A 72 6.92 3.57 11.13
CA TRP A 72 7.09 3.22 12.55
C TRP A 72 7.89 1.94 12.77
N LEU A 73 7.77 0.98 11.86
CA LEU A 73 8.27 -0.37 12.09
C LEU A 73 9.69 -0.61 11.54
N GLN A 74 10.16 0.24 10.62
CA GLN A 74 11.53 0.20 10.10
C GLN A 74 12.63 0.53 11.12
N ALA A 75 12.27 0.98 12.33
CA ALA A 75 13.23 1.07 13.44
C ALA A 75 13.69 -0.34 13.88
N ASP A 76 12.89 -1.38 13.62
CA ASP A 76 13.17 -2.75 14.01
C ASP A 76 13.50 -3.62 12.77
N ARG A 77 14.76 -4.06 12.69
CA ARG A 77 15.28 -4.84 11.55
C ARG A 77 14.53 -6.16 11.35
N ARG A 78 13.87 -6.68 12.39
CA ARG A 78 13.10 -7.93 12.35
C ARG A 78 11.81 -7.82 11.53
N LEU A 79 11.31 -6.61 11.31
CA LEU A 79 10.02 -6.35 10.66
C LEU A 79 10.17 -5.86 9.21
N CYS A 80 11.38 -5.93 8.66
CA CYS A 80 11.69 -5.51 7.29
C CYS A 80 10.88 -6.27 6.22
N TRP A 81 10.53 -7.53 6.49
CA TRP A 81 9.74 -8.38 5.57
C TRP A 81 8.26 -8.01 5.49
N VAL A 82 7.70 -7.41 6.55
CA VAL A 82 6.28 -7.03 6.64
C VAL A 82 5.90 -6.07 5.52
N ARG A 83 6.79 -5.13 5.21
CA ARG A 83 6.61 -4.19 4.11
C ARG A 83 6.38 -4.90 2.77
N SER A 84 7.21 -5.88 2.45
CA SER A 84 7.13 -6.62 1.19
C SER A 84 5.85 -7.43 1.12
N VAL A 85 5.46 -8.11 2.22
CA VAL A 85 4.23 -8.90 2.26
C VAL A 85 3.00 -8.02 2.06
N VAL A 86 2.88 -6.92 2.81
CA VAL A 86 1.74 -6.00 2.70
C VAL A 86 1.65 -5.39 1.30
N TRP A 87 2.80 -5.06 0.69
CA TRP A 87 2.84 -4.56 -0.68
C TRP A 87 2.38 -5.62 -1.68
N THR A 88 2.87 -6.86 -1.60
CA THR A 88 2.47 -7.96 -2.48
C THR A 88 0.97 -8.27 -2.35
N VAL A 89 0.42 -8.27 -1.14
CA VAL A 89 -1.02 -8.43 -0.92
C VAL A 89 -1.79 -7.28 -1.58
N GLY A 90 -1.35 -6.03 -1.40
CA GLY A 90 -1.95 -4.87 -2.03
C GLY A 90 -2.00 -4.98 -3.56
N ILE A 91 -0.90 -5.38 -4.19
CA ILE A 91 -0.85 -5.63 -5.64
C ILE A 91 -1.81 -6.77 -6.04
N GLY A 92 -1.82 -7.87 -5.30
CA GLY A 92 -2.73 -8.99 -5.55
C GLY A 92 -4.21 -8.59 -5.53
N LEU A 93 -4.60 -7.69 -4.62
CA LEU A 93 -5.96 -7.14 -4.57
C LEU A 93 -6.31 -6.31 -5.81
N ILE A 94 -5.40 -5.45 -6.26
CA ILE A 94 -5.61 -4.67 -7.50
C ILE A 94 -5.69 -5.61 -8.70
N THR A 95 -4.77 -6.57 -8.83
CA THR A 95 -4.78 -7.54 -9.94
C THR A 95 -6.08 -8.36 -9.94
N THR A 96 -6.62 -8.69 -8.77
CA THR A 96 -7.93 -9.37 -8.65
C THR A 96 -9.09 -8.51 -9.17
N LEU A 97 -9.06 -7.18 -8.98
CA LEU A 97 -10.04 -6.27 -9.59
C LEU A 97 -9.99 -6.36 -11.11
N TRP A 98 -8.79 -6.34 -11.71
CA TRP A 98 -8.59 -6.47 -13.15
C TRP A 98 -9.08 -7.80 -13.71
N VAL A 99 -8.75 -8.91 -13.03
CA VAL A 99 -9.24 -10.25 -13.43
C VAL A 99 -10.76 -10.31 -13.37
N LYS A 100 -11.38 -9.77 -12.31
CA LYS A 100 -12.84 -9.71 -12.20
C LYS A 100 -13.48 -8.84 -13.28
N ALA A 101 -12.85 -7.71 -13.62
CA ALA A 101 -13.30 -6.85 -14.72
C ALA A 101 -13.27 -7.61 -16.05
N GLY A 102 -12.17 -8.29 -16.37
CA GLY A 102 -12.05 -9.10 -17.59
C GLY A 102 -13.09 -10.22 -17.66
N ASN A 103 -13.28 -10.96 -16.56
CA ASN A 103 -14.29 -12.02 -16.49
C ASN A 103 -15.72 -11.47 -16.62
N GLY A 104 -16.00 -10.29 -16.05
CA GLY A 104 -17.30 -9.63 -16.20
C GLY A 104 -17.59 -9.25 -17.64
N MET A 105 -16.58 -8.79 -18.38
CA MET A 105 -16.72 -8.41 -19.78
C MET A 105 -16.89 -9.60 -20.73
N LEU A 106 -16.26 -10.73 -20.43
CA LEU A 106 -16.43 -11.97 -21.22
C LEU A 106 -17.81 -12.61 -21.01
N ALA A 107 -18.49 -12.29 -19.91
CA ALA A 107 -19.79 -12.84 -19.56
C ALA A 107 -20.97 -11.94 -19.97
N ALA A 108 -20.70 -10.78 -20.56
CA ALA A 108 -21.67 -9.79 -21.03
C ALA A 108 -21.98 -9.96 -22.53
#